data_AF-A6P7M1-F1
#
_entry.id   AF-A6P7M1-F1
#
_cell.length_a   1.000
_cell.length_b   1.000
_cell.length_c   1.000
_cell.angle_alpha   90.00
_cell.angle_beta   90.00
_cell.angle_gamma   90.00
#
_symmetry.space_group_name_H-M   'P 1'
#
loop_
_entity.id
_entity.type
_entity.pdbx_description
1 polymer ?
#
loop_
_entity_poly.entity_id
_entity_poly.type
_entity_poly.pdbx_seq_one_letter_code
_entity_poly.pdbx_strand_id
1 'polypeptide(L)' 'FYIKPNYIGRCSHVCNAGFIVNHEKRGLGLGKELGKKYLVWAPQLGYVYSVFNLVFAT' A
#
# COMPACT_ATOMS: atom_id res chain seq x y z
N PHE A 1 6.02 4.90 -0.12
CA PHE A 1 4.55 4.68 -0.21
C PHE A 1 3.91 5.31 1.02
N TYR A 2 2.61 5.57 0.98
CA TYR A 2 1.86 5.97 2.17
C TYR A 2 0.98 4.83 2.67
N ILE A 3 0.58 4.88 3.93
CA ILE A 3 -0.47 4.03 4.51
C ILE A 3 -1.43 4.96 5.25
N LYS A 4 -2.73 4.86 4.96
CA LYS A 4 -3.78 5.61 5.65
C LYS A 4 -5.04 4.77 5.80
N PRO A 5 -5.99 5.14 6.67
CA PRO A 5 -7.30 4.52 6.70
C PRO A 5 -8.01 4.70 5.34
N ASN A 6 -8.59 3.63 4.80
CA ASN A 6 -9.40 3.70 3.57
C ASN A 6 -10.80 4.29 3.85
N TYR A 7 -11.29 4.10 5.07
CA TYR A 7 -12.60 4.56 5.54
C TYR A 7 -12.48 5.24 6.90
N ILE A 8 -13.44 6.10 7.24
CA ILE A 8 -13.53 6.75 8.55
C ILE A 8 -14.28 5.87 9.57
N GLY A 9 -14.07 6.14 10.86
CA GLY A 9 -14.86 5.53 11.94
C GLY A 9 -14.64 4.03 12.09
N ARG A 10 -15.73 3.24 12.14
CA ARG A 10 -15.69 1.80 12.48
C ARG A 10 -14.87 0.94 11.50
N CYS A 11 -14.66 1.42 10.28
CA CYS A 11 -13.89 0.73 9.24
C CYS A 11 -12.47 1.27 9.07
N SER A 12 -11.96 2.08 10.01
CA SER A 12 -10.60 2.66 9.94
C SER A 12 -9.48 1.63 10.04
N HIS A 13 -9.78 0.43 10.54
CA HIS A 13 -8.87 -0.71 10.60
C HIS A 13 -8.53 -1.29 9.21
N VAL A 14 -9.26 -0.87 8.17
CA VAL A 14 -8.95 -1.16 6.75
C VAL A 14 -8.09 -0.03 6.19
N CYS A 15 -6.86 -0.35 5.81
CA CYS A 15 -5.95 0.62 5.20
C CYS A 15 -6.02 0.64 3.67
N ASN A 16 -5.56 1.75 3.12
CA ASN A 16 -5.21 1.93 1.73
C ASN A 16 -3.75 2.39 1.64
N ALA A 17 -3.09 2.07 0.54
CA ALA A 17 -1.74 2.51 0.24
C ALA A 17 -1.59 2.86 -1.24
N GLY A 18 -0.72 3.83 -1.51
CA GLY A 18 -0.30 4.20 -2.86
C GLY A 18 1.21 4.05 -3.02
N PHE A 19 1.62 3.50 -4.15
CA PHE A 19 3.02 3.20 -4.48
C PHE A 19 3.44 3.99 -5.71
N ILE A 20 4.62 4.60 -5.63
CA ILE A 20 5.25 5.30 -6.75
C ILE A 20 6.69 4.81 -6.81
N VAL A 21 7.15 4.48 -8.01
CA VAL A 21 8.55 4.12 -8.30
C VAL A 21 9.09 5.18 -9.25
N ASN A 22 10.30 5.68 -8.97
CA ASN A 22 10.98 6.62 -9.87
C ASN A 22 11.08 6.01 -11.28
N HIS A 23 10.73 6.80 -12.29
CA HIS A 23 10.75 6.41 -13.70
C HIS A 23 12.12 5.84 -14.12
N GLU A 24 13.22 6.45 -13.66
CA GLU A 24 14.59 6.03 -13.98
C GLU A 24 15.00 4.70 -13.35
N LYS A 25 14.21 4.18 -12.40
CA LYS A 25 14.48 2.94 -11.66
C LYS A 25 13.47 1.84 -11.96
N ARG A 26 12.73 1.94 -13.07
CA ARG A 26 11.81 0.90 -13.56
C ARG A 26 12.57 -0.37 -13.96
N GLY A 27 11.88 -1.51 -13.99
CA GLY A 27 12.47 -2.81 -14.32
C GLY A 27 13.29 -3.47 -13.20
N LEU A 28 13.61 -2.75 -12.13
CA LEU A 28 14.44 -3.24 -11.01
C LEU A 28 13.65 -3.96 -9.91
N GLY A 29 12.36 -4.24 -10.11
CA GLY A 29 11.52 -4.91 -9.10
C GLY A 29 11.21 -4.06 -7.85
N LEU A 30 11.54 -2.77 -7.82
CA LEU A 30 11.34 -1.91 -6.64
C LEU A 30 9.88 -1.83 -6.19
N GLY A 31 8.90 -1.88 -7.10
CA GLY A 31 7.48 -1.93 -6.74
C GLY A 31 7.13 -3.15 -5.88
N LYS A 32 7.75 -4.31 -6.18
CA LYS A 32 7.59 -5.54 -5.39
C LYS A 32 8.20 -5.39 -4.00
N GLU A 33 9.39 -4.79 -3.90
CA GLU A 33 10.03 -4.54 -2.61
C GLU A 33 9.25 -3.54 -1.74
N LEU A 34 8.69 -2.48 -2.34
CA LEU A 34 7.77 -1.58 -1.64
C LEU A 34 6.53 -2.32 -1.12
N GLY A 35 5.95 -3.21 -1.92
CA GLY A 35 4.83 -4.07 -1.51
C GLY A 35 5.18 -4.99 -0.35
N LYS A 36 6.36 -5.62 -0.37
CA LYS A 36 6.85 -6.43 0.76
C LYS A 36 7.02 -5.61 2.03
N LYS A 37 7.61 -4.41 1.94
CA LYS A 37 7.75 -3.51 3.10
C LYS A 37 6.39 -3.05 3.62
N TYR A 38 5.43 -2.81 2.72
CA TYR A 38 4.07 -2.48 3.10
C TYR A 38 3.39 -3.59 3.93
N LEU A 39 3.57 -4.87 3.55
CA LEU A 39 3.04 -6.01 4.32
C LEU A 39 3.63 -6.11 5.74
N VAL A 40 4.85 -5.60 5.96
CA VAL A 40 5.46 -5.53 7.30
C VAL A 40 4.91 -4.35 8.09
N TRP A 41 4.80 -3.18 7.47
CA TRP A 41 4.43 -1.94 8.15
C TRP A 41 2.93 -1.82 8.45
N ALA A 42 2.04 -2.26 7.55
CA ALA A 42 0.60 -2.08 7.75
C ALA A 42 0.06 -2.73 9.04
N PRO A 43 0.44 -3.98 9.37
CA PRO A 43 0.07 -4.59 10.65
C PRO A 43 0.68 -3.89 11.86
N GLN A 44 1.92 -3.40 11.76
CA GLN A 44 2.60 -2.67 12.84
C GLN A 44 1.91 -1.34 13.18
N LEU A 45 1.23 -0.73 12.20
CA LEU A 45 0.41 0.47 12.39
C LEU A 45 -1.01 0.16 12.91
N GLY A 46 -1.34 -1.11 13.18
CA GLY A 46 -2.63 -1.53 13.72
C GLY A 46 -3.72 -1.82 12.68
N TYR A 47 -3.37 -1.82 11.39
CA TYR A 47 -4.33 -2.20 10.34
C TYR A 47 -4.40 -3.72 10.19
N VAL A 48 -5.63 -4.24 10.04
CA VAL A 48 -5.89 -5.68 9.94
C VAL A 48 -6.31 -6.11 8.53
N TYR A 49 -6.65 -5.15 7.68
CA TYR A 49 -7.06 -5.40 6.31
C TYR A 49 -6.56 -4.30 5.37
N SER A 50 -6.44 -4.64 4.08
CA SER A 50 -5.97 -3.73 3.04
C SER A 50 -6.90 -3.78 1.83
N VAL A 51 -7.21 -2.61 1.29
CA VAL A 51 -7.97 -2.48 0.04
C VAL A 51 -7.29 -1.48 -0.89
N PHE A 52 -7.09 -1.89 -2.14
CA PHE A 52 -6.76 -0.98 -3.24
C PHE A 52 -8.01 -0.78 -4.08
N ASN A 53 -8.63 0.40 -3.96
CA ASN A 53 -9.92 0.66 -4.59
C ASN A 53 -9.88 0.59 -6.12
N LEU A 54 -8.75 0.97 -6.72
CA LEU A 54 -8.55 1.00 -8.17
C LEU A 54 -7.14 0.51 -8.51
N VAL A 55 -7.05 -0.57 -9.28
CA VAL A 55 -5.79 -1.11 -9.81
C VAL A 55 -6.02 -1.45 -11.28
N PHE A 56 -5.33 -0.74 -12.17
CA PHE A 56 -5.43 -0.97 -13.61
C PHE A 56 -4.21 -1.75 -14.09
N ALA A 57 -4.44 -2.70 -14.99
CA ALA A 57 -3.40 -3.37 -15.74
C ALA A 57 -3.28 -2.75 -17.14
N THR A 58 -2.08 -2.76 -17.69
CA THR A 58 -1.75 -2.34 -19.06
C THR A 58 -1.29 -3.54 -19.86
#